data_AF-A0A016UVX7-F1
#
_entry.id   AF-A0A016UVX7-F1
#
_cell.length_a   1.000
_cell.length_b   1.000
_cell.length_c   1.000
_cell.angle_alpha   90.00
_cell.angle_beta   90.00
_cell.angle_gamma   90.00
#
_symmetry.space_group_name_H-M   'P 1'
#
loop_
_entity.id
_entity.type
_entity.pdbx_description
1 polymer ?
#
loop_
_entity_poly.entity_id
_entity_poly.type
_entity_poly.pdbx_seq_one_letter_code
_entity_poly.pdbx_strand_id
1 'polypeptide(L)' 'MKKVAVLLVALVLSVAAQRKCDAESKCPPGLVCRNGNCVRRMDCPQISMPRPDPGCKLVPFIDERDCPKMKVVCDKAK' A
#
# COMPACT_ATOMS: atom_id res chain seq x y z
N MET A 1 12.78 -12.48 -29.10
CA MET A 1 11.88 -11.31 -29.23
C MET A 1 10.42 -11.62 -28.86
N LYS A 2 9.76 -12.64 -29.44
CA LYS A 2 8.37 -13.02 -29.07
C LYS A 2 8.16 -13.33 -27.58
N LYS A 3 9.08 -14.07 -26.95
CA LYS A 3 9.02 -14.39 -25.51
C LYS A 3 9.13 -13.14 -24.61
N VAL A 4 9.94 -12.17 -25.03
CA VAL A 4 10.11 -10.88 -24.32
C VAL A 4 8.85 -10.03 -24.45
N ALA A 5 8.25 -9.98 -25.65
CA ALA A 5 6.98 -9.29 -25.86
C ALA A 5 5.84 -9.89 -25.02
N VAL A 6 5.75 -11.23 -24.95
CA VAL A 6 4.75 -11.91 -24.10
C VAL A 6 4.96 -11.62 -22.62
N LEU A 7 6.21 -11.63 -22.13
CA LEU A 7 6.52 -11.27 -20.74
C LEU A 7 6.14 -9.83 -20.42
N LEU A 8 6.44 -8.89 -21.31
CA LEU A 8 6.07 -7.48 -21.14
C LEU A 8 4.55 -7.29 -21.11
N VAL A 9 3.81 -7.95 -22.00
CA VAL A 9 2.34 -7.89 -22.01
C VAL A 9 1.75 -8.48 -20.72
N ALA A 10 2.27 -9.63 -20.26
CA ALA A 10 1.82 -10.23 -18.99
C ALA A 10 2.09 -9.33 -17.78
N LEU A 11 3.24 -8.65 -17.75
CA LEU A 11 3.59 -7.65 -16.72
C LEU A 11 2.61 -6.45 -16.73
N VAL A 12 2.27 -5.93 -17.91
CA VAL A 12 1.33 -4.81 -18.02
C VAL A 12 -0.08 -5.21 -17.54
N LEU A 13 -0.56 -6.40 -17.93
CA LEU A 13 -1.87 -6.90 -17.53
C LEU A 13 -1.97 -7.16 -16.02
N SER A 14 -0.90 -7.67 -15.41
CA SER A 14 -0.86 -7.92 -13.96
C SER A 14 -0.89 -6.63 -13.14
N VAL A 15 -0.21 -5.56 -13.59
CA VAL A 15 -0.30 -4.23 -12.94
C VAL A 15 -1.70 -3.61 -13.08
N ALA A 16 -2.36 -3.80 -14.23
CA ALA A 16 -3.71 -3.28 -14.46
C ALA A 16 -4.78 -3.99 -13.60
N ALA A 17 -4.61 -5.28 -13.33
CA ALA A 17 -5.50 -6.05 -12.47
C ALA A 17 -5.44 -5.59 -11.00
N GLN A 18 -4.25 -5.20 -10.50
CA GLN A 18 -4.05 -4.79 -9.10
C GLN A 18 -4.83 -3.55 -8.66
N ARG A 19 -5.38 -2.76 -9.60
CA ARG A 19 -6.18 -1.57 -9.29
C ARG A 19 -7.68 -1.77 -9.46
N LYS A 20 -8.11 -2.87 -10.06
CA LYS A 20 -9.52 -3.19 -10.24
C LYS A 20 -10.04 -3.96 -9.04
N CYS A 21 -11.29 -3.72 -8.68
CA CYS A 21 -11.97 -4.42 -7.59
C CYS A 21 -13.41 -4.73 -8.00
N ASP A 22 -13.96 -5.79 -7.41
CA ASP A 22 -15.33 -6.26 -7.58
C ASP A 22 -15.88 -6.66 -6.19
N ALA A 23 -17.03 -7.35 -6.15
CA ALA A 23 -17.67 -7.76 -4.90
C ALA A 23 -16.84 -8.76 -4.08
N GLU A 24 -15.89 -9.47 -4.69
CA GLU A 24 -15.05 -10.50 -4.05
C GLU A 24 -13.63 -9.98 -3.73
N SER A 25 -13.16 -8.99 -4.50
CA SER A 25 -11.82 -8.42 -4.38
C SER A 25 -11.75 -7.31 -3.32
N LYS A 26 -11.11 -7.61 -2.20
CA LYS A 26 -10.77 -6.59 -1.19
C LYS A 26 -9.61 -5.75 -1.69
N CYS A 27 -9.78 -4.44 -1.72
CA CYS A 27 -8.68 -3.52 -1.99
C CYS A 27 -7.62 -3.60 -0.88
N PRO A 28 -6.34 -3.28 -1.19
CA PRO A 28 -5.30 -3.15 -0.17
C PRO A 28 -5.67 -2.18 0.96
N PRO A 29 -5.01 -2.29 2.13
CA PRO A 29 -5.22 -1.37 3.24
C PRO A 29 -5.10 0.10 2.84
N GLY A 30 -6.01 0.93 3.36
CA GLY A 30 -6.11 2.35 3.06
C GLY A 30 -6.81 2.68 1.74
N LEU A 31 -7.34 1.67 1.03
CA LEU A 31 -8.11 1.83 -0.19
C LEU A 31 -9.55 1.34 -0.01
N VAL A 32 -10.46 1.84 -0.82
CA VAL A 32 -11.86 1.41 -0.89
C VAL A 32 -12.23 1.21 -2.36
N CYS A 33 -13.07 0.21 -2.62
CA CYS A 33 -13.57 -0.03 -3.96
C CYS A 33 -14.62 1.03 -4.33
N ARG A 34 -14.37 1.80 -5.40
CA ARG A 34 -15.33 2.73 -5.99
C ARG A 34 -15.30 2.61 -7.50
N ASN A 35 -16.47 2.39 -8.12
CA ASN A 35 -16.62 2.24 -9.57
C ASN A 35 -15.65 1.21 -10.16
N GLY A 36 -15.49 0.07 -9.49
CA GLY A 36 -14.58 -1.00 -9.92
C GLY A 36 -13.09 -0.70 -9.78
N ASN A 37 -12.72 0.37 -9.07
CA ASN A 37 -11.33 0.77 -8.85
C ASN A 37 -11.02 0.95 -7.35
N CYS A 38 -9.82 0.54 -6.95
CA CYS A 38 -9.32 0.80 -5.60
C CYS A 38 -8.83 2.25 -5.50
N VAL A 39 -9.56 3.08 -4.75
CA VAL A 39 -9.24 4.49 -4.52
C VAL A 39 -8.87 4.76 -3.07
N ARG A 40 -8.09 5.80 -2.81
CA ARG A 40 -7.67 6.15 -1.44
C ARG A 40 -8.85 6.52 -0.56
N ARG A 41 -8.83 5.98 0.66
CA ARG A 41 -9.71 6.39 1.75
C ARG A 41 -9.28 7.74 2.31
N MET A 42 -10.22 8.67 2.36
CA MET A 42 -9.97 10.04 2.85
C MET A 42 -10.02 10.13 4.39
N ASP A 43 -10.52 9.10 5.05
CA ASP A 43 -10.54 8.96 6.51
C ASP A 43 -9.25 8.34 7.08
N CYS A 44 -8.37 7.84 6.21
CA CYS A 44 -7.03 7.40 6.59
C CYS A 44 -6.09 8.61 6.70
N PRO A 45 -5.15 8.61 7.66
CA PRO A 45 -4.20 9.69 7.80
C PRO A 45 -3.33 9.79 6.53
N GLN A 46 -3.00 11.01 6.14
CA GLN A 46 -1.94 11.20 5.16
C GLN A 46 -0.63 10.70 5.78
N ILE A 47 0.06 9.81 5.06
CA ILE A 47 1.37 9.31 5.48
C ILE A 47 2.35 10.48 5.37
N SER A 48 2.53 11.22 6.45
CA SER A 48 3.70 12.05 6.63
C SER A 48 4.86 11.15 7.03
N MET A 49 6.04 11.44 6.50
CA MET A 49 7.27 10.74 6.87
C MET A 49 8.00 11.61 7.90
N PRO A 50 7.73 11.43 9.21
CA PRO A 50 8.42 12.22 10.23
C PRO A 50 9.92 11.94 10.20
N ARG A 51 10.73 12.86 10.72
CA ARG A 51 12.15 12.58 10.94
C ARG A 51 12.29 11.83 12.27
N PRO A 52 12.67 10.55 12.27
CA PRO A 52 12.92 9.85 13.53
C PRO A 52 14.22 10.35 14.17
N ASP A 53 14.26 10.33 15.50
CA ASP A 53 15.48 10.60 16.25
C ASP A 53 16.57 9.56 15.96
N PRO A 54 17.86 9.88 16.19
CA PRO A 54 18.95 8.92 16.04
C PRO A 54 18.69 7.64 16.85
N GLY A 55 18.82 6.48 16.20
CA GLY A 55 18.52 5.18 16.83
C GLY A 55 17.04 4.76 16.78
N CYS A 56 16.17 5.58 16.22
CA CYS A 56 14.76 5.25 15.99
C CYS A 56 14.46 4.94 14.52
N LYS A 57 13.58 3.98 14.28
CA LYS A 57 13.14 3.54 12.96
C LYS A 57 11.66 3.79 12.78
N LEU A 58 11.27 4.23 11.59
CA LEU A 58 9.86 4.22 11.18
C LEU A 58 9.51 2.85 10.64
N VAL A 59 8.51 2.22 11.24
CA VAL A 59 7.97 0.94 10.77
C VAL A 59 6.51 1.12 10.35
N PRO A 60 6.14 0.65 9.15
CA PRO A 60 4.75 0.65 8.72
C PRO A 60 3.95 -0.36 9.55
N PHE A 61 2.69 -0.02 9.82
CA PHE A 61 1.71 -0.94 10.40
C PHE A 61 0.31 -0.58 9.88
N ILE A 62 -0.59 -1.56 9.92
CA ILE A 62 -2.01 -1.36 9.59
C ILE A 62 -2.76 -1.23 10.92
N ASP A 63 -3.56 -0.18 11.07
CA ASP A 63 -4.42 -0.01 12.24
C ASP A 63 -5.72 -0.83 12.15
N GLU A 64 -6.50 -0.84 13.22
CA GLU A 64 -7.77 -1.59 13.29
C GLU A 64 -8.82 -1.16 12.25
N ARG A 65 -8.65 0.02 11.65
CA ARG A 65 -9.53 0.55 10.59
C ARG A 65 -9.01 0.22 9.20
N ASP A 66 -8.00 -0.64 9.10
CA ASP A 66 -7.31 -1.01 7.86
C ASP A 66 -6.62 0.19 7.20
N CYS A 67 -6.14 1.16 7.98
CA CYS A 67 -5.37 2.30 7.48
C CYS A 67 -3.86 2.10 7.69
N PRO A 68 -3.02 2.32 6.66
CA PRO A 68 -1.58 2.27 6.80
C PRO A 68 -1.06 3.49 7.57
N LYS A 69 -0.26 3.23 8.59
CA LYS A 69 0.37 4.22 9.46
C LYS A 69 1.85 3.90 9.66
N MET A 70 2.60 4.90 10.12
CA MET A 70 4.00 4.72 10.55
C MET A 70 4.06 4.82 12.07
N LYS A 71 4.77 3.90 12.72
CA LYS A 71 5.13 4.03 14.14
C LYS A 71 6.64 4.20 14.27
N VAL A 72 7.07 5.00 15.24
CA VAL A 72 8.50 5.13 15.60
C VAL A 72 8.83 4.02 16.59
N VAL A 73 9.82 3.20 16.27
CA VAL A 73 10.40 2.20 17.19
C VAL A 73 11.84 2.57 17.43
N CYS A 74 12.17 2.92 18.66
CA CYS A 74 13.53 3.17 19.09
C CYS A 74 14.10 1.91 19.72
N ASP A 75 15.31 1.53 19.31
CA ASP A 75 16.06 0.53 20.05
C ASP A 75 16.32 1.14 21.44
N LYS A 76 15.86 0.47 22.52
CA LYS A 76 16.08 0.97 23.88
C LYS A 76 17.58 1.27 24.02
N ALA A 77 17.91 2.50 24.38
CA ALA A 77 19.29 2.89 24.69
C ALA A 77 19.87 1.85 25.67
N LYS A 78 20.95 1.19 25.24
CA LYS A 78 21.84 0.49 26.15
C LYS A 78 22.60 1.51 26.98
#